data_AF-A0A1Y4B5K8-F1
#
_entry.id   AF-A0A1Y4B5K8-F1
#
_cell.length_a   1.000
_cell.length_b   1.000
_cell.length_c   1.000
_cell.angle_alpha   90.00
_cell.angle_beta   90.00
_cell.angle_gamma   90.00
#
_symmetry.space_group_name_H-M   'P 1'
#
loop_
_entity.id
_entity.type
_entity.pdbx_description
1 polymer ?
#
loop_
_entity_poly.entity_id
_entity_poly.type
_entity_poly.pdbx_seq_one_letter_code
_entity_poly.pdbx_strand_id
1 'polypeptide(L)'
;MNESKISKRQLTRMIYIEGIGASGLTFPAAAALGSRSEGLFPVILYGGLLFLFAAWLLFLIHRLEKRNPAGMSAGYGFVLSKWLGILYMFRLFINALALFYFFGLSIQQIYMPGVSLFMILLPFALLLWYCTQTTLQKRARFLELLFPWIAGLFVILIFFAVLGLEGKFHLPEFQDAVSTVLGNGYLLLLCTTPLEFLLFLVPAVTENLWAKKSPRAQQGETCGEPEASEENAAGREPVPEELESGKEISPDSWWKKRKAFVWRAVAGVFIWNLLLWFVTIENLGGELTAASPWPVIKVMQLIRLPGGFLERFDILLAVFWILCLVGVLSGYLYYGRKIGEEIFGGKILDGRTLRLRVSVITAAVITLMLLISCLVAGQDGSWLLTWFVFYKKWIDFPLLLLLPLLALLRKPGGRLPRRVVAAGAVLVVMFTMSGCGRQADVEEKSYVLSLYVEDGGETYEYWLSTADLASMEAQEDSIPCITIHFTAENMEAMEEKFAKTQTGILEWNHIDTIFLGPKLIGNPERLDTFLKEWEASWQKSPNVLLSVCLQTPEELLDIKNIPEGAAGQEISRLMEQTEQEGQHIFGWNNPGEGGIYCRTPIEVLKAKSGGEKDIYLYQTKIQWRRLVLKRGYRLPE
;
A
#
# COMPACT_ATOMS: atom_id res chain seq x y z
N MET A 1 8.74 -28.25 -22.68
CA MET A 1 9.63 -27.99 -21.51
C MET A 1 10.36 -26.64 -21.59
N ASN A 2 9.73 -25.57 -22.13
CA ASN A 2 10.32 -24.22 -22.33
C ASN A 2 9.53 -23.09 -21.61
N GLU A 3 8.57 -23.42 -20.75
CA GLU A 3 7.54 -22.48 -20.24
C GLU A 3 7.95 -21.65 -19.00
N SER A 4 9.17 -21.86 -18.48
CA SER A 4 9.68 -21.18 -17.28
C SER A 4 10.57 -19.96 -17.58
N LYS A 5 10.69 -19.59 -18.86
CA LYS A 5 11.65 -18.60 -19.34
C LYS A 5 11.03 -17.20 -19.41
N ILE A 6 11.67 -16.20 -18.78
CA ILE A 6 11.20 -14.80 -18.77
C ILE A 6 12.19 -13.84 -19.45
N SER A 7 11.67 -12.74 -20.00
CA SER A 7 12.49 -11.70 -20.63
C SER A 7 13.13 -10.76 -19.60
N LYS A 8 14.17 -10.03 -20.01
CA LYS A 8 14.77 -8.96 -19.21
C LYS A 8 13.72 -7.92 -18.78
N ARG A 9 12.89 -7.47 -19.73
CA ARG A 9 11.86 -6.45 -19.48
C ARG A 9 10.82 -6.94 -18.48
N GLN A 10 10.41 -8.21 -18.60
CA GLN A 10 9.53 -8.88 -17.66
C GLN A 10 10.12 -8.93 -16.26
N LEU A 11 11.38 -9.36 -16.13
CA LEU A 11 12.07 -9.38 -14.85
C LEU A 11 12.10 -7.99 -14.19
N THR A 12 12.44 -6.93 -14.93
CA THR A 12 12.44 -5.56 -14.39
C THR A 12 11.09 -5.24 -13.76
N ARG A 13 10.00 -5.45 -14.51
CA ARG A 13 8.65 -5.06 -14.13
C ARG A 13 8.16 -5.83 -12.90
N MET A 14 8.52 -7.10 -12.80
CA MET A 14 8.25 -7.92 -11.62
C MET A 14 8.99 -7.38 -10.39
N ILE A 15 10.27 -7.02 -10.51
CA ILE A 15 11.05 -6.43 -9.41
C ILE A 15 10.41 -5.15 -8.87
N TYR A 16 9.93 -4.25 -9.76
CA TYR A 16 9.24 -3.04 -9.32
C TYR A 16 7.93 -3.35 -8.58
N ILE A 17 7.04 -4.14 -9.19
CA ILE A 17 5.73 -4.44 -8.60
C ILE A 17 5.89 -5.19 -7.28
N GLU A 18 6.83 -6.14 -7.20
CA GLU A 18 7.06 -6.93 -5.99
C GLU A 18 7.79 -6.13 -4.91
N GLY A 19 8.71 -5.23 -5.29
CA GLY A 19 9.45 -4.37 -4.37
C GLY A 19 8.65 -3.22 -3.78
N ILE A 20 7.55 -2.80 -4.41
CA ILE A 20 6.73 -1.66 -3.97
C ILE A 20 5.35 -2.13 -3.49
N GLY A 21 4.77 -3.17 -4.10
CA GLY A 21 3.37 -3.53 -3.92
C GLY A 21 2.97 -3.82 -2.48
N ALA A 22 3.82 -4.51 -1.71
CA ALA A 22 3.51 -4.91 -0.33
C ALA A 22 3.55 -3.74 0.67
N SER A 23 4.23 -2.65 0.35
CA SER A 23 4.52 -1.57 1.30
C SER A 23 4.17 -0.18 0.81
N GLY A 24 3.77 -0.01 -0.45
CA GLY A 24 3.65 1.29 -1.10
C GLY A 24 2.78 2.29 -0.33
N LEU A 25 1.72 1.83 0.35
CA LEU A 25 0.81 2.71 1.12
C LEU A 25 1.27 3.01 2.53
N THR A 26 2.08 2.14 3.15
CA THR A 26 2.49 2.22 4.56
C THR A 26 3.94 2.64 4.72
N PHE A 27 4.72 2.65 3.63
CA PHE A 27 6.15 2.94 3.64
C PHE A 27 6.49 4.30 4.26
N PRO A 28 5.80 5.41 3.94
CA PRO A 28 6.10 6.70 4.56
C PRO A 28 5.79 6.72 6.07
N ALA A 29 4.68 6.11 6.49
CA ALA A 29 4.32 6.01 7.92
C ALA A 29 5.39 5.25 8.71
N ALA A 30 5.84 4.11 8.18
CA ALA A 30 6.90 3.31 8.79
C ALA A 30 8.25 4.05 8.86
N ALA A 31 8.51 4.98 7.93
CA ALA A 31 9.71 5.80 7.95
C ALA A 31 9.64 6.87 9.05
N ALA A 32 8.51 7.58 9.14
CA ALA A 32 8.30 8.70 10.05
C ALA A 32 8.04 8.29 11.51
N LEU A 33 7.74 7.01 11.77
CA LEU A 33 7.34 6.51 13.10
C LEU A 33 8.35 6.88 14.21
N GLY A 34 8.02 7.88 15.03
CA GLY A 34 8.88 8.35 16.13
C GLY A 34 10.21 8.98 15.68
N SER A 35 10.34 9.35 14.40
CA SER A 35 11.51 10.02 13.83
C SER A 35 11.30 11.54 13.82
N ARG A 36 12.26 12.27 14.40
CA ARG A 36 12.33 13.73 14.35
C ARG A 36 12.83 14.25 13.00
N SER A 37 13.63 13.45 12.27
CA SER A 37 14.01 13.75 10.88
C SER A 37 12.92 13.45 9.84
N GLU A 38 11.68 13.28 10.29
CA GLU A 38 10.52 12.95 9.45
C GLU A 38 10.74 11.69 8.58
N GLY A 39 11.62 10.79 9.03
CA GLY A 39 11.96 9.55 8.34
C GLY A 39 13.13 9.61 7.35
N LEU A 40 13.82 10.75 7.20
CA LEU A 40 14.94 10.88 6.25
C LEU A 40 16.08 9.89 6.55
N PHE A 41 16.60 9.87 7.78
CA PHE A 41 17.68 8.95 8.15
C PHE A 41 17.26 7.47 8.08
N PRO A 42 16.06 7.07 8.56
CA PRO A 42 15.53 5.75 8.30
C PRO A 42 15.52 5.32 6.83
N VAL A 43 15.12 6.21 5.91
CA VAL A 43 15.08 5.92 4.47
C VAL A 43 16.49 5.78 3.89
N ILE A 44 17.45 6.59 4.32
CA ILE A 44 18.86 6.46 3.91
C ILE A 44 19.43 5.12 4.36
N LEU A 45 19.21 4.74 5.62
CA LEU A 45 19.66 3.45 6.15
C LEU A 45 18.99 2.29 5.39
N TYR A 46 17.69 2.38 5.13
CA TYR A 46 16.95 1.43 4.31
C TYR A 46 17.60 1.25 2.93
N GLY A 47 18.01 2.33 2.27
CA GLY A 47 18.73 2.24 0.99
C GLY A 47 19.99 1.38 1.09
N GLY A 48 20.81 1.62 2.12
CA GLY A 48 22.00 0.80 2.40
C GLY A 48 21.65 -0.68 2.67
N LEU A 49 20.66 -0.93 3.53
CA LEU A 49 20.22 -2.28 3.87
C LEU A 49 19.62 -3.04 2.67
N LEU A 50 18.82 -2.37 1.84
CA LEU A 50 18.22 -2.93 0.63
C LEU A 50 19.30 -3.38 -0.35
N PHE A 51 20.31 -2.54 -0.57
CA PHE A 51 21.42 -2.85 -1.45
C PHE A 51 22.28 -4.00 -0.88
N LEU A 52 22.51 -4.04 0.44
CA LEU A 52 23.17 -5.19 1.09
C LEU A 52 22.37 -6.48 0.93
N PHE A 53 21.05 -6.42 1.13
CA PHE A 53 20.16 -7.56 0.94
C PHE A 53 20.16 -8.05 -0.51
N ALA A 54 20.10 -7.15 -1.49
CA ALA A 54 20.21 -7.50 -2.91
C ALA A 54 21.59 -8.09 -3.25
N ALA A 55 22.69 -7.55 -2.70
CA ALA A 55 24.03 -8.11 -2.87
C ALA A 55 24.11 -9.54 -2.32
N TRP A 56 23.53 -9.76 -1.15
CA TRP A 56 23.47 -11.06 -0.48
C TRP A 56 22.68 -12.08 -1.31
N LEU A 57 21.51 -11.71 -1.83
CA LEU A 57 20.72 -12.56 -2.74
C LEU A 57 21.50 -12.90 -4.01
N LEU A 58 22.14 -11.92 -4.64
CA LEU A 58 22.93 -12.14 -5.86
C LEU A 58 24.14 -13.05 -5.59
N PHE A 59 24.81 -12.90 -4.45
CA PHE A 59 25.89 -13.78 -4.04
C PHE A 59 25.42 -15.24 -3.94
N LEU A 60 24.26 -15.47 -3.31
CA LEU A 60 23.69 -16.80 -3.20
C LEU A 60 23.28 -17.38 -4.55
N ILE A 61 22.59 -16.60 -5.38
CA ILE A 61 22.16 -17.03 -6.72
C ILE A 61 23.37 -17.49 -7.52
N HIS A 62 24.45 -16.70 -7.54
CA HIS A 62 25.67 -17.06 -8.27
C HIS A 62 26.26 -18.40 -7.82
N ARG A 63 26.38 -18.58 -6.50
CA ARG A 63 27.00 -19.78 -5.93
C ARG A 63 26.12 -21.02 -6.07
N LEU A 64 24.81 -20.86 -5.92
CA LEU A 64 23.84 -21.95 -6.08
C LEU A 64 23.71 -22.37 -7.55
N GLU A 65 23.72 -21.42 -8.49
CA GLU A 65 23.69 -21.67 -9.93
C GLU A 65 24.94 -22.44 -10.38
N LYS A 66 26.13 -22.06 -9.87
CA LYS A 66 27.37 -22.81 -10.14
C LYS A 66 27.36 -24.24 -9.60
N ARG A 67 26.63 -24.49 -8.51
CA ARG A 67 26.60 -25.78 -7.83
C ARG A 67 25.53 -26.73 -8.37
N ASN A 68 24.35 -26.20 -8.69
CA ASN A 68 23.20 -26.96 -9.16
C ASN A 68 22.46 -26.17 -10.26
N PRO A 69 23.03 -26.06 -11.47
CA PRO A 69 22.47 -25.25 -12.55
C PRO A 69 21.08 -25.74 -12.96
N ALA A 70 20.89 -27.06 -13.08
CA ALA A 70 19.61 -27.66 -13.46
C ALA A 70 18.51 -27.36 -12.42
N GLY A 71 18.81 -27.51 -11.12
CA GLY A 71 17.87 -27.18 -10.05
C GLY A 71 17.55 -25.69 -9.97
N MET A 72 18.54 -24.81 -10.17
CA MET A 72 18.32 -23.36 -10.16
C MET A 72 17.49 -22.91 -11.36
N SER A 73 17.73 -23.46 -12.56
CA SER A 73 16.88 -23.18 -13.73
C SER A 73 15.45 -23.71 -13.58
N ALA A 74 15.29 -24.80 -12.84
CA ALA A 74 13.98 -25.32 -12.45
C ALA A 74 13.33 -24.46 -11.36
N GLY A 75 14.05 -23.56 -10.68
CA GLY A 75 13.54 -22.68 -9.63
C GLY A 75 13.40 -23.33 -8.25
N TYR A 76 14.11 -24.43 -8.00
CA TYR A 76 14.14 -25.13 -6.70
C TYR A 76 15.57 -25.42 -6.22
N GLY A 77 16.60 -24.96 -6.95
CA GLY A 77 18.00 -25.33 -6.73
C GLY A 77 18.57 -24.99 -5.34
N PHE A 78 17.92 -24.08 -4.60
CA PHE A 78 18.24 -23.74 -3.22
C PHE A 78 17.65 -24.71 -2.19
N VAL A 79 16.63 -25.50 -2.53
CA VAL A 79 15.98 -26.41 -1.58
C VAL A 79 16.62 -27.80 -1.67
N LEU A 80 17.77 -27.98 -1.01
CA LEU A 80 18.50 -29.25 -1.04
C LEU A 80 17.87 -30.39 -0.22
N SER A 81 16.83 -30.12 0.60
CA SER A 81 16.16 -31.17 1.39
C SER A 81 14.66 -30.93 1.55
N LYS A 82 13.87 -32.01 1.59
CA LYS A 82 12.41 -31.97 1.75
C LYS A 82 11.96 -31.10 2.94
N TRP A 83 12.59 -31.25 4.09
CA TRP A 83 12.25 -30.51 5.31
C TRP A 83 12.53 -29.01 5.21
N LEU A 84 13.67 -28.64 4.60
CA LEU A 84 14.02 -27.25 4.35
C LEU A 84 12.99 -26.59 3.42
N GLY A 85 12.53 -27.33 2.42
CA GLY A 85 11.50 -26.90 1.49
C GLY A 85 10.14 -26.71 2.15
N ILE A 86 9.73 -27.62 3.02
CA ILE A 86 8.49 -27.49 3.80
C ILE A 86 8.55 -26.24 4.69
N LEU A 87 9.67 -26.01 5.37
CA LEU A 87 9.85 -24.80 6.20
C LEU A 87 9.79 -23.51 5.36
N TYR A 88 10.41 -23.51 4.17
CA TYR A 88 10.34 -22.38 3.24
C TYR A 88 8.92 -22.15 2.70
N MET A 89 8.19 -23.21 2.34
CA MET A 89 6.78 -23.11 1.92
C MET A 89 5.90 -22.55 3.02
N PHE A 90 6.08 -23.04 4.25
CA PHE A 90 5.29 -22.57 5.39
C PHE A 90 5.53 -21.08 5.66
N ARG A 91 6.79 -20.62 5.53
CA ARG A 91 7.15 -19.21 5.57
C ARG A 91 6.43 -18.39 4.48
N LEU A 92 6.47 -18.84 3.23
CA LEU A 92 5.74 -18.17 2.13
C LEU A 92 4.21 -18.17 2.37
N PHE A 93 3.66 -19.22 2.96
CA PHE A 93 2.25 -19.33 3.32
C PHE A 93 1.85 -18.32 4.40
N ILE A 94 2.62 -18.17 5.48
CA ILE A 94 2.34 -17.15 6.51
C ILE A 94 2.37 -15.75 5.90
N ASN A 95 3.35 -15.46 5.05
CA ASN A 95 3.44 -14.17 4.36
C ASN A 95 2.25 -13.92 3.43
N ALA A 96 1.82 -14.94 2.68
CA ALA A 96 0.64 -14.85 1.83
C ALA A 96 -0.64 -14.65 2.66
N LEU A 97 -0.80 -15.38 3.76
CA LEU A 97 -1.96 -15.30 4.65
C LEU A 97 -2.07 -13.91 5.28
N ALA A 98 -0.99 -13.41 5.88
CA ALA A 98 -0.97 -12.09 6.49
C ALA A 98 -1.26 -11.00 5.45
N LEU A 99 -0.61 -11.05 4.29
CA LEU A 99 -0.85 -10.08 3.23
C LEU A 99 -2.28 -10.16 2.70
N PHE A 100 -2.88 -11.34 2.60
CA PHE A 100 -4.26 -11.54 2.16
C PHE A 100 -5.27 -10.98 3.17
N TYR A 101 -5.02 -11.20 4.46
CA TYR A 101 -5.84 -10.66 5.55
C TYR A 101 -5.76 -9.13 5.63
N PHE A 102 -4.56 -8.55 5.74
CA PHE A 102 -4.39 -7.09 5.84
C PHE A 102 -4.88 -6.36 4.58
N PHE A 103 -4.74 -6.99 3.42
CA PHE A 103 -5.32 -6.50 2.17
C PHE A 103 -6.85 -6.44 2.24
N GLY A 104 -7.49 -7.54 2.66
CA GLY A 104 -8.95 -7.58 2.82
C GLY A 104 -9.44 -6.56 3.83
N LEU A 105 -8.77 -6.46 4.98
CA LEU A 105 -9.06 -5.46 6.00
C LEU A 105 -8.93 -4.04 5.44
N SER A 106 -7.86 -3.74 4.69
CA SER A 106 -7.67 -2.41 4.11
C SER A 106 -8.80 -2.06 3.15
N ILE A 107 -9.29 -3.01 2.34
CA ILE A 107 -10.44 -2.76 1.45
C ILE A 107 -11.73 -2.57 2.26
N GLN A 108 -11.96 -3.44 3.25
CA GLN A 108 -13.14 -3.40 4.10
C GLN A 108 -13.23 -2.10 4.86
N GLN A 109 -12.11 -1.65 5.42
CA GLN A 109 -12.01 -0.38 6.11
C GLN A 109 -12.19 0.75 5.10
N ILE A 110 -11.29 0.91 4.12
CA ILE A 110 -11.22 2.13 3.31
C ILE A 110 -12.42 2.34 2.38
N TYR A 111 -12.84 1.29 1.67
CA TYR A 111 -13.75 1.44 0.53
C TYR A 111 -15.15 0.90 0.78
N MET A 112 -15.27 -0.13 1.62
CA MET A 112 -16.54 -0.84 1.83
C MET A 112 -16.79 -1.17 3.31
N PRO A 113 -16.85 -0.14 4.20
CA PRO A 113 -17.04 -0.34 5.63
C PRO A 113 -18.47 -0.82 5.85
N GLY A 114 -18.72 -2.13 5.85
CA GLY A 114 -20.09 -2.68 5.94
C GLY A 114 -20.27 -3.96 5.13
N VAL A 115 -19.38 -4.23 4.18
CA VAL A 115 -19.32 -5.53 3.51
C VAL A 115 -18.50 -6.49 4.38
N SER A 116 -18.98 -7.72 4.54
CA SER A 116 -18.24 -8.75 5.27
C SER A 116 -16.88 -9.03 4.61
N LEU A 117 -15.83 -9.22 5.42
CA LEU A 117 -14.48 -9.53 4.93
C LEU A 117 -14.47 -10.74 3.98
N PHE A 118 -15.34 -11.73 4.23
CA PHE A 118 -15.51 -12.90 3.37
C PHE A 118 -15.94 -12.53 1.94
N MET A 119 -16.97 -11.68 1.80
CA MET A 119 -17.47 -11.26 0.48
C MET A 119 -16.42 -10.47 -0.30
N ILE A 120 -15.59 -9.69 0.40
CA ILE A 120 -14.47 -8.97 -0.20
C ILE A 120 -13.39 -9.95 -0.65
N LEU A 121 -12.97 -10.88 0.21
CA LEU A 121 -11.84 -11.77 -0.06
C LEU A 121 -12.18 -12.90 -1.04
N LEU A 122 -13.43 -13.34 -1.15
CA LEU A 122 -13.86 -14.42 -2.04
C LEU A 122 -13.47 -14.21 -3.52
N PRO A 123 -13.80 -13.09 -4.19
CA PRO A 123 -13.38 -12.87 -5.57
C PRO A 123 -11.86 -12.84 -5.72
N PHE A 124 -11.12 -12.30 -4.75
CA PHE A 124 -9.66 -12.32 -4.77
C PHE A 124 -9.10 -13.74 -4.55
N ALA A 125 -9.71 -14.55 -3.70
CA ALA A 125 -9.36 -15.96 -3.53
C ALA A 125 -9.51 -16.73 -4.85
N LEU A 126 -10.62 -16.53 -5.58
CA LEU A 126 -10.84 -17.14 -6.89
C LEU A 126 -9.81 -16.66 -7.92
N LEU A 127 -9.51 -15.36 -7.93
CA LEU A 127 -8.48 -14.79 -8.81
C LEU A 127 -7.09 -15.35 -8.49
N LEU A 128 -6.71 -15.44 -7.21
CA LEU A 128 -5.44 -16.01 -6.78
C LEU A 128 -5.36 -17.50 -7.15
N TRP A 129 -6.45 -18.24 -7.02
CA TRP A 129 -6.49 -19.64 -7.44
C TRP A 129 -6.25 -19.77 -8.95
N TYR A 130 -6.91 -18.94 -9.76
CA TYR A 130 -6.65 -18.89 -11.20
C TYR A 130 -5.18 -18.52 -11.51
N CYS A 131 -4.66 -17.45 -10.89
CA CYS A 131 -3.29 -16.98 -11.10
C CYS A 131 -2.25 -18.06 -10.73
N THR A 132 -2.48 -18.81 -9.65
CA THR A 132 -1.57 -19.90 -9.25
C THR A 132 -1.50 -21.00 -10.27
N GLN A 133 -2.57 -21.31 -11.01
CA GLN A 133 -2.54 -22.34 -12.06
C GLN A 133 -1.69 -21.96 -13.28
N THR A 134 -1.37 -20.68 -13.43
CA THR A 134 -0.62 -20.20 -14.60
C THR A 134 0.88 -20.53 -14.53
N THR A 135 1.56 -20.35 -15.66
CA THR A 135 3.02 -20.52 -15.77
C THR A 135 3.76 -19.22 -15.44
N LEU A 136 5.05 -19.31 -15.11
CA LEU A 136 5.86 -18.12 -14.79
C LEU A 136 5.82 -17.09 -15.93
N GLN A 137 5.85 -17.53 -17.19
CA GLN A 137 5.77 -16.64 -18.35
C GLN A 137 4.42 -15.92 -18.45
N LYS A 138 3.31 -16.58 -18.13
CA LYS A 138 1.98 -15.96 -18.11
C LYS A 138 1.86 -14.93 -16.98
N ARG A 139 2.34 -15.28 -15.77
CA ARG A 139 2.44 -14.34 -14.64
C ARG A 139 3.28 -13.11 -15.01
N ALA A 140 4.44 -13.33 -15.62
CA ALA A 140 5.33 -12.27 -16.07
C ALA A 140 4.67 -11.34 -17.10
N ARG A 141 3.93 -11.90 -18.08
CA ARG A 141 3.16 -11.12 -19.07
C ARG A 141 2.02 -10.32 -18.43
N PHE A 142 1.34 -10.88 -17.43
CA PHE A 142 0.29 -10.19 -16.69
C PHE A 142 0.84 -8.99 -15.92
N LEU A 143 1.89 -9.19 -15.10
CA LEU A 143 2.55 -8.09 -14.39
C LEU A 143 3.18 -7.07 -15.35
N GLU A 144 3.65 -7.54 -16.50
CA GLU A 144 4.17 -6.70 -17.57
C GLU A 144 3.11 -5.77 -18.17
N LEU A 145 1.87 -6.25 -18.29
CA LEU A 145 0.72 -5.49 -18.76
C LEU A 145 0.23 -4.46 -17.72
N LEU A 146 0.29 -4.81 -16.43
CA LEU A 146 -0.13 -3.92 -15.35
C LEU A 146 0.87 -2.77 -15.11
N PHE A 147 2.15 -3.03 -15.33
CA PHE A 147 3.22 -2.09 -14.98
C PHE A 147 3.07 -0.67 -15.55
N PRO A 148 2.74 -0.45 -16.85
CA PRO A 148 2.58 0.90 -17.40
C PRO A 148 1.49 1.71 -16.70
N TRP A 149 0.41 1.07 -16.26
CA TRP A 149 -0.67 1.73 -15.55
C TRP A 149 -0.26 2.11 -14.13
N ILE A 150 0.40 1.19 -13.42
CA ILE A 150 0.95 1.44 -12.08
C ILE A 150 1.97 2.59 -12.14
N ALA A 151 2.89 2.56 -13.12
CA ALA A 151 3.88 3.60 -13.29
C ALA A 151 3.28 4.94 -13.74
N GLY A 152 2.32 4.91 -14.66
CA GLY A 152 1.62 6.11 -15.11
C GLY A 152 0.91 6.81 -13.97
N LEU A 153 0.13 6.08 -13.17
CA LEU A 153 -0.58 6.66 -12.04
C LEU A 153 0.35 7.10 -10.91
N PHE A 154 1.46 6.40 -10.70
CA PHE A 154 2.48 6.88 -9.78
C PHE A 154 3.10 8.19 -10.24
N VAL A 155 3.42 8.33 -11.54
CA VAL A 155 3.93 9.60 -12.08
C VAL A 155 2.88 10.70 -11.95
N ILE A 156 1.61 10.40 -12.19
CA ILE A 156 0.50 11.34 -12.00
C ILE A 156 0.40 11.77 -10.53
N LEU A 157 0.48 10.81 -9.60
CA LEU A 157 0.51 11.08 -8.16
C LEU A 157 1.65 12.03 -7.81
N ILE A 158 2.89 11.72 -8.21
CA ILE A 158 4.04 12.58 -7.92
C ILE A 158 3.87 13.96 -8.56
N PHE A 159 3.41 14.03 -9.80
CA PHE A 159 3.22 15.29 -10.51
C PHE A 159 2.21 16.21 -9.80
N PHE A 160 1.02 15.69 -9.49
CA PHE A 160 0.01 16.51 -8.83
C PHE A 160 0.33 16.79 -7.37
N ALA A 161 0.95 15.85 -6.67
CA ALA A 161 1.36 16.09 -5.30
C ALA A 161 2.49 17.11 -5.20
N VAL A 162 3.33 17.25 -6.25
CA VAL A 162 4.33 18.33 -6.37
C VAL A 162 3.68 19.65 -6.80
N LEU A 163 2.69 19.63 -7.70
CA LEU A 163 1.93 20.83 -8.06
C LEU A 163 1.11 21.39 -6.90
N GLY A 164 0.58 20.51 -6.04
CA GLY A 164 -0.13 20.87 -4.81
C GLY A 164 0.79 21.35 -3.68
N LEU A 165 2.12 21.39 -3.89
CA LEU A 165 3.04 21.99 -2.91
C LEU A 165 2.93 23.52 -3.00
N GLU A 166 2.05 24.08 -2.19
CA GLU A 166 1.97 25.52 -1.96
C GLU A 166 2.91 25.89 -0.79
N GLY A 167 4.15 26.31 -1.06
CA GLY A 167 5.05 26.86 -0.04
C GLY A 167 6.53 26.44 -0.09
N LYS A 168 7.33 26.98 0.84
CA LYS A 168 8.77 26.70 0.99
C LYS A 168 8.97 25.25 1.47
N PHE A 169 9.85 24.51 0.80
CA PHE A 169 10.27 23.16 1.22
C PHE A 169 10.69 23.15 2.69
N HIS A 170 10.06 22.29 3.49
CA HIS A 170 10.41 22.11 4.88
C HIS A 170 11.61 21.17 4.96
N LEU A 171 12.76 21.68 5.41
CA LEU A 171 13.91 20.81 5.64
C LEU A 171 13.75 20.12 6.99
N PRO A 172 13.73 18.78 7.06
CA PRO A 172 13.55 18.06 8.31
C PRO A 172 14.69 18.34 9.28
N GLU A 173 14.43 18.20 10.58
CA GLU A 173 15.47 18.29 11.60
C GLU A 173 16.52 17.20 11.39
N PHE A 174 17.80 17.58 11.34
CA PHE A 174 18.92 16.64 11.14
C PHE A 174 19.35 15.93 12.43
N GLN A 175 18.42 15.63 13.33
CA GLN A 175 18.71 14.90 14.57
C GLN A 175 17.73 13.76 14.76
N ASP A 176 18.24 12.55 14.93
CA ASP A 176 17.43 11.38 15.30
C ASP A 176 18.18 10.47 16.27
N ALA A 177 17.42 9.77 17.11
CA ALA A 177 17.96 8.72 17.95
C ALA A 177 18.40 7.53 17.10
N VAL A 178 19.61 7.02 17.35
CA VAL A 178 20.19 5.88 16.60
C VAL A 178 19.28 4.65 16.62
N SER A 179 18.61 4.39 17.75
CA SER A 179 17.66 3.27 17.88
C SER A 179 16.47 3.39 16.93
N THR A 180 15.94 4.60 16.73
CA THR A 180 14.83 4.87 15.81
C THR A 180 15.27 4.71 14.37
N VAL A 181 16.44 5.26 14.01
CA VAL A 181 17.01 5.11 12.66
C VAL A 181 17.20 3.63 12.31
N LEU A 182 17.84 2.87 13.21
CA LEU A 182 18.06 1.44 13.02
C LEU A 182 16.74 0.65 12.99
N GLY A 183 15.81 0.96 13.89
CA GLY A 183 14.51 0.30 14.00
C GLY A 183 13.66 0.48 12.75
N ASN A 184 13.45 1.74 12.33
CA ASN A 184 12.63 2.09 11.19
C ASN A 184 13.31 1.69 9.88
N GLY A 185 14.62 1.93 9.71
CA GLY A 185 15.34 1.49 8.52
C GLY A 185 15.29 -0.03 8.32
N TYR A 186 15.32 -0.80 9.41
CA TYR A 186 15.10 -2.25 9.36
C TYR A 186 13.63 -2.61 9.06
N LEU A 187 12.66 -1.90 9.63
CA LEU A 187 11.24 -2.10 9.33
C LEU A 187 10.93 -1.88 7.83
N LEU A 188 11.48 -0.82 7.23
CA LEU A 188 11.37 -0.55 5.80
C LEU A 188 11.99 -1.68 4.94
N LEU A 189 13.08 -2.30 5.41
CA LEU A 189 13.63 -3.48 4.76
C LEU A 189 12.66 -4.68 4.83
N LEU A 190 12.03 -4.92 5.98
CA LEU A 190 11.04 -6.00 6.15
C LEU A 190 9.85 -5.83 5.18
N CYS A 191 9.45 -4.59 4.94
CA CYS A 191 8.40 -4.23 3.99
C CYS A 191 8.75 -4.60 2.52
N THR A 192 10.05 -4.70 2.19
CA THR A 192 10.53 -5.05 0.84
C THR A 192 11.05 -6.48 0.72
N THR A 193 10.75 -7.35 1.69
CA THR A 193 11.10 -8.78 1.62
C THR A 193 10.56 -9.55 0.42
N PRO A 194 9.45 -9.19 -0.27
CA PRO A 194 9.05 -9.89 -1.50
C PRO A 194 10.12 -9.91 -2.59
N LEU A 195 11.13 -9.02 -2.54
CA LEU A 195 12.31 -9.09 -3.41
C LEU A 195 13.11 -10.39 -3.26
N GLU A 196 12.83 -11.22 -2.25
CA GLU A 196 13.32 -12.60 -2.17
C GLU A 196 12.99 -13.44 -3.42
N PHE A 197 11.93 -13.08 -4.16
CA PHE A 197 11.56 -13.75 -5.41
C PHE A 197 12.66 -13.70 -6.47
N LEU A 198 13.63 -12.79 -6.34
CA LEU A 198 14.86 -12.76 -7.14
C LEU A 198 15.59 -14.12 -7.14
N LEU A 199 15.53 -14.89 -6.04
CA LEU A 199 16.11 -16.25 -5.97
C LEU A 199 15.54 -17.19 -7.04
N PHE A 200 14.27 -17.00 -7.41
CA PHE A 200 13.57 -17.79 -8.42
C PHE A 200 13.60 -17.12 -9.79
N LEU A 201 13.55 -15.80 -9.82
CA LEU A 201 13.38 -15.00 -11.03
C LEU A 201 14.67 -14.81 -11.83
N VAL A 202 15.79 -14.53 -11.17
CA VAL A 202 17.07 -14.29 -11.85
C VAL A 202 17.55 -15.51 -12.65
N PRO A 203 17.50 -16.76 -12.10
CA PRO A 203 17.84 -17.95 -12.87
C PRO A 203 16.90 -18.21 -14.06
N ALA A 204 15.65 -17.77 -13.98
CA ALA A 204 14.62 -18.00 -15.00
C ALA A 204 14.75 -17.12 -16.27
N VAL A 205 15.69 -16.17 -16.29
CA VAL A 205 15.88 -15.27 -17.45
C VAL A 205 16.60 -15.99 -18.58
N THR A 206 16.06 -15.88 -19.81
CA THR A 206 16.65 -16.49 -21.01
C THR A 206 18.04 -15.96 -21.35
N GLU A 207 18.92 -16.87 -21.77
CA GLU A 207 20.28 -16.56 -22.25
C GLU A 207 20.28 -15.79 -23.59
N ASN A 208 19.34 -16.09 -24.48
CA ASN A 208 19.36 -15.64 -25.89
C ASN A 208 18.92 -14.19 -26.16
N LEU A 209 18.57 -13.39 -25.15
CA LEU A 209 18.03 -12.02 -25.35
C LEU A 209 19.07 -10.89 -25.28
N TRP A 210 20.34 -11.21 -25.00
CA TRP A 210 21.42 -10.21 -24.90
C TRP A 210 22.46 -10.29 -26.02
N ALA A 211 22.24 -11.17 -27.00
CA ALA A 211 22.90 -11.05 -28.30
C ALA A 211 22.33 -9.79 -28.97
N LYS A 212 23.14 -8.74 -29.09
CA LYS A 212 22.80 -7.57 -29.91
C LYS A 212 22.42 -8.08 -31.30
N LYS A 213 21.14 -7.99 -31.69
CA LYS A 213 20.84 -7.76 -33.11
C LYS A 213 21.35 -6.35 -33.39
N SER A 214 22.47 -6.24 -34.10
CA SER A 214 22.85 -5.01 -34.78
C SER A 214 22.05 -4.95 -36.08
N PRO A 215 21.02 -4.11 -36.22
CA PRO A 215 20.35 -3.91 -37.49
C PRO A 215 21.11 -2.78 -38.21
N ARG A 216 22.19 -3.13 -38.93
CA ARG A 216 22.87 -2.24 -39.88
C ARG A 216 23.88 -3.07 -40.71
N ALA A 217 23.35 -3.93 -41.57
CA ALA A 217 24.09 -4.53 -42.68
C ALA A 217 23.12 -5.06 -43.76
N GLN A 218 22.00 -4.36 -43.97
CA GLN A 218 21.15 -4.55 -45.15
C GLN A 218 20.77 -3.17 -45.64
N GLN A 219 21.68 -2.55 -46.39
CA GLN A 219 21.40 -1.50 -47.38
C GLN A 219 22.69 -1.16 -48.14
N GLY A 220 22.60 -1.19 -49.46
CA GLY A 220 23.68 -1.08 -50.45
C GLY A 220 23.57 -2.26 -51.43
N GLU A 221 22.62 -2.26 -52.37
CA GLU A 221 22.75 -1.71 -53.76
C GLU A 221 23.75 -2.54 -54.58
N THR A 222 23.52 -3.07 -55.79
CA THR A 222 22.43 -3.03 -56.79
C THR A 222 22.78 -4.00 -57.94
N CYS A 223 21.75 -4.52 -58.64
CA CYS A 223 21.64 -4.86 -60.07
C CYS A 223 22.57 -5.90 -60.77
N GLY A 224 21.91 -6.88 -61.42
CA GLY A 224 22.43 -7.68 -62.55
C GLY A 224 21.47 -8.83 -62.94
N GLU A 225 20.95 -8.78 -64.17
CA GLU A 225 19.96 -9.69 -64.81
C GLU A 225 20.46 -11.13 -65.10
N PRO A 226 19.59 -12.07 -65.54
CA PRO A 226 19.87 -13.51 -65.51
C PRO A 226 20.36 -14.07 -66.85
N GLU A 227 21.35 -14.97 -66.81
CA GLU A 227 21.63 -15.90 -67.92
C GLU A 227 21.66 -17.35 -67.42
N ALA A 228 20.99 -18.20 -68.20
CA ALA A 228 20.89 -19.63 -68.03
C ALA A 228 22.11 -20.35 -68.64
N SER A 229 22.58 -21.44 -68.02
CA SER A 229 23.03 -22.63 -68.74
C SER A 229 23.27 -23.82 -67.79
N GLU A 230 22.51 -24.87 -68.12
CA GLU A 230 22.69 -26.31 -67.98
C GLU A 230 24.04 -26.93 -67.55
N GLU A 231 23.87 -27.96 -66.70
CA GLU A 231 24.46 -29.31 -66.76
C GLU A 231 25.93 -29.63 -66.42
N ASN A 232 26.07 -30.49 -65.40
CA ASN A 232 26.72 -31.82 -65.41
C ASN A 232 27.74 -32.14 -64.28
N ALA A 233 27.30 -33.10 -63.46
CA ALA A 233 27.97 -34.31 -62.99
C ALA A 233 29.36 -34.29 -62.31
N ALA A 234 29.31 -34.73 -61.04
CA ALA A 234 30.18 -35.71 -60.38
C ALA A 234 31.65 -35.34 -60.04
N GLY A 235 31.93 -35.18 -58.73
CA GLY A 235 33.27 -35.40 -58.16
C GLY A 235 33.58 -34.61 -56.87
N ARG A 236 33.59 -35.33 -55.74
CA ARG A 236 34.27 -35.09 -54.43
C ARG A 236 34.69 -33.67 -53.98
N GLU A 237 34.08 -33.28 -52.84
CA GLU A 237 34.58 -32.49 -51.67
C GLU A 237 34.89 -30.98 -51.86
N PRO A 238 34.78 -30.12 -50.81
CA PRO A 238 34.59 -30.40 -49.38
C PRO A 238 33.32 -29.75 -48.75
N VAL A 239 32.99 -30.19 -47.54
CA VAL A 239 32.05 -29.52 -46.63
C VAL A 239 32.57 -28.09 -46.34
N PRO A 240 31.75 -27.04 -46.45
CA PRO A 240 32.11 -25.73 -45.92
C PRO A 240 32.04 -25.80 -44.39
N GLU A 241 33.19 -26.10 -43.79
CA GLU A 241 33.52 -25.72 -42.43
C GLU A 241 33.55 -24.20 -42.38
N GLU A 242 32.49 -23.61 -41.81
CA GLU A 242 32.48 -22.37 -41.01
C GLU A 242 31.02 -21.96 -40.77
N LEU A 243 30.32 -22.75 -39.94
CA LEU A 243 29.25 -22.19 -39.13
C LEU A 243 29.96 -21.38 -38.03
N GLU A 244 30.16 -20.09 -38.31
CA GLU A 244 30.77 -19.12 -37.40
C GLU A 244 30.34 -19.41 -35.97
N SER A 245 31.32 -19.81 -35.15
CA SER A 245 31.16 -20.02 -33.73
C SER A 245 30.50 -18.78 -33.14
N GLY A 246 29.25 -18.91 -32.71
CA GLY A 246 28.64 -17.92 -31.83
C GLY A 246 29.57 -17.79 -30.64
N LYS A 247 30.33 -16.69 -30.57
CA LYS A 247 31.30 -16.36 -29.52
C LYS A 247 30.76 -16.86 -28.19
N GLU A 248 31.30 -17.96 -27.67
CA GLU A 248 30.94 -18.48 -26.36
C GLU A 248 31.22 -17.36 -25.35
N ILE A 249 30.17 -16.71 -24.89
CA ILE A 249 30.28 -15.64 -23.90
C ILE A 249 30.73 -16.32 -22.62
N SER A 250 31.97 -16.04 -22.19
CA SER A 250 32.50 -16.50 -20.90
C SER A 250 31.44 -16.35 -19.79
N PRO A 251 31.18 -17.41 -18.98
CA PRO A 251 30.14 -17.40 -17.93
C PRO A 251 30.23 -16.20 -16.98
N ASP A 252 31.45 -15.71 -16.73
CA ASP A 252 31.71 -14.57 -15.85
C ASP A 252 31.30 -13.22 -16.45
N SER A 253 31.41 -13.06 -17.78
CA SER A 253 30.96 -11.85 -18.49
C SER A 253 29.43 -11.72 -18.47
N TRP A 254 28.75 -12.85 -18.57
CA TRP A 254 27.29 -12.92 -18.52
C TRP A 254 26.73 -12.62 -17.12
N TRP A 255 27.35 -13.17 -16.07
CA TRP A 255 26.94 -12.89 -14.69
C TRP A 255 27.08 -11.40 -14.33
N LYS A 256 28.14 -10.74 -14.81
CA LYS A 256 28.32 -9.28 -14.64
C LYS A 256 27.16 -8.47 -15.22
N LYS A 257 26.66 -8.85 -16.40
CA LYS A 257 25.50 -8.19 -17.04
C LYS A 257 24.20 -8.41 -16.26
N ARG A 258 23.93 -9.64 -15.80
CA ARG A 258 22.78 -9.96 -14.93
C ARG A 258 22.83 -9.16 -13.62
N LYS A 259 23.98 -9.15 -12.95
CA LYS A 259 24.22 -8.39 -11.71
C LYS A 259 23.94 -6.89 -11.92
N ALA A 260 24.57 -6.26 -12.91
CA ALA A 260 24.39 -4.83 -13.18
C ALA A 260 22.92 -4.48 -13.46
N PHE A 261 22.19 -5.38 -14.11
CA PHE A 261 20.78 -5.20 -14.39
C PHE A 261 19.90 -5.25 -13.12
N VAL A 262 20.11 -6.23 -12.24
CA VAL A 262 19.36 -6.32 -10.96
C VAL A 262 19.64 -5.09 -10.10
N TRP A 263 20.89 -4.61 -10.03
CA TRP A 263 21.22 -3.38 -9.30
C TRP A 263 20.45 -2.16 -9.80
N ARG A 264 20.30 -1.99 -11.12
CA ARG A 264 19.51 -0.89 -11.68
C ARG A 264 18.04 -0.98 -11.30
N ALA A 265 17.46 -2.19 -11.30
CA ALA A 265 16.07 -2.39 -10.91
C ALA A 265 15.84 -2.13 -9.41
N VAL A 266 16.74 -2.64 -8.55
CA VAL A 266 16.69 -2.40 -7.10
C VAL A 266 16.88 -0.91 -6.77
N ALA A 267 17.81 -0.23 -7.45
CA ALA A 267 17.96 1.22 -7.32
C ALA A 267 16.68 1.96 -7.74
N GLY A 268 15.98 1.48 -8.77
CA GLY A 268 14.68 1.98 -9.17
C GLY A 268 13.60 1.83 -8.10
N VAL A 269 13.56 0.68 -7.41
CA VAL A 269 12.66 0.44 -6.27
C VAL A 269 13.00 1.38 -5.10
N PHE A 270 14.28 1.61 -4.83
CA PHE A 270 14.71 2.58 -3.83
C PHE A 270 14.25 3.99 -4.17
N ILE A 271 14.51 4.47 -5.39
CA ILE A 271 14.10 5.80 -5.86
C ILE A 271 12.57 5.95 -5.77
N TRP A 272 11.82 4.93 -6.15
CA TRP A 272 10.36 4.97 -6.07
C TRP A 272 9.86 5.14 -4.64
N ASN A 273 10.38 4.34 -3.69
CA ASN A 273 10.01 4.46 -2.28
C ASN A 273 10.48 5.80 -1.67
N LEU A 274 11.65 6.30 -2.08
CA LEU A 274 12.15 7.61 -1.69
C LEU A 274 11.21 8.73 -2.17
N LEU A 275 10.73 8.66 -3.41
CA LEU A 275 9.77 9.63 -3.95
C LEU A 275 8.41 9.55 -3.25
N LEU A 276 7.93 8.34 -2.92
CA LEU A 276 6.72 8.17 -2.10
C LEU A 276 6.88 8.83 -0.74
N TRP A 277 7.97 8.53 -0.04
CA TRP A 277 8.27 9.15 1.26
C TRP A 277 8.32 10.68 1.14
N PHE A 278 9.10 11.21 0.20
CA PHE A 278 9.26 12.65 0.01
C PHE A 278 7.92 13.35 -0.22
N VAL A 279 7.14 12.86 -1.19
CA VAL A 279 5.85 13.47 -1.52
C VAL A 279 4.88 13.41 -0.34
N THR A 280 4.87 12.31 0.42
CA THR A 280 3.99 12.18 1.57
C THR A 280 4.38 13.12 2.72
N ILE A 281 5.66 13.23 3.03
CA ILE A 281 6.14 14.14 4.09
C ILE A 281 5.92 15.60 3.72
N GLU A 282 6.20 16.01 2.48
CA GLU A 282 6.00 17.42 2.09
C GLU A 282 4.52 17.82 2.07
N ASN A 283 3.61 16.87 1.80
CA ASN A 283 2.17 17.14 1.80
C ASN A 283 1.56 17.12 3.21
N LEU A 284 1.89 16.12 4.04
CA LEU A 284 1.27 15.89 5.35
C LEU A 284 2.12 16.36 6.55
N GLY A 285 3.45 16.43 6.41
CA GLY A 285 4.39 16.58 7.54
C GLY A 285 4.71 15.25 8.23
N GLY A 286 5.80 15.21 9.01
CA GLY A 286 6.28 14.01 9.68
C GLY A 286 5.30 13.40 10.70
N GLU A 287 4.71 14.22 11.57
CA GLU A 287 3.81 13.75 12.63
C GLU A 287 2.52 13.12 12.07
N LEU A 288 1.84 13.80 11.14
CA LEU A 288 0.62 13.28 10.52
C LEU A 288 0.89 12.05 9.65
N THR A 289 2.06 12.01 8.99
CA THR A 289 2.49 10.81 8.24
C THR A 289 2.69 9.61 9.16
N ALA A 290 3.26 9.81 10.34
CA ALA A 290 3.48 8.75 11.33
C ALA A 290 2.18 8.29 12.02
N ALA A 291 1.26 9.23 12.26
CA ALA A 291 -0.03 8.94 12.91
C ALA A 291 -1.01 8.22 11.97
N SER A 292 -0.88 8.42 10.65
CA SER A 292 -1.78 7.79 9.67
C SER A 292 -1.35 6.36 9.30
N PRO A 293 -2.26 5.37 9.30
CA PRO A 293 -1.96 4.02 8.82
C PRO A 293 -1.64 3.95 7.32
N TRP A 294 -2.27 4.79 6.50
CA TRP A 294 -2.14 4.81 5.04
C TRP A 294 -1.95 6.24 4.51
N PRO A 295 -0.83 6.89 4.85
CA PRO A 295 -0.64 8.31 4.58
C PRO A 295 -0.65 8.63 3.08
N VAL A 296 -0.24 7.69 2.22
CA VAL A 296 -0.27 7.92 0.77
C VAL A 296 -1.70 8.13 0.28
N ILE A 297 -2.69 7.37 0.81
CA ILE A 297 -4.10 7.57 0.44
C ILE A 297 -4.58 8.96 0.87
N LYS A 298 -4.19 9.41 2.07
CA LYS A 298 -4.52 10.76 2.53
C LYS A 298 -3.98 11.83 1.59
N VAL A 299 -2.71 11.71 1.16
CA VAL A 299 -2.13 12.61 0.15
C VAL A 299 -2.95 12.61 -1.14
N MET A 300 -3.41 11.44 -1.60
CA MET A 300 -4.25 11.35 -2.80
C MET A 300 -5.58 12.09 -2.65
N GLN A 301 -6.20 12.01 -1.46
CA GLN A 301 -7.46 12.68 -1.16
C GLN A 301 -7.31 14.20 -1.04
N LEU A 302 -6.11 14.69 -0.72
CA LEU A 302 -5.80 16.12 -0.69
C LEU A 302 -5.66 16.73 -2.08
N ILE A 303 -5.24 15.94 -3.08
CA ILE A 303 -5.05 16.43 -4.45
C ILE A 303 -6.40 16.69 -5.11
N ARG A 304 -6.81 17.96 -5.21
CA ARG A 304 -7.96 18.40 -6.02
C ARG A 304 -7.51 18.68 -7.45
N LEU A 305 -8.04 17.95 -8.42
CA LEU A 305 -7.80 18.26 -9.84
C LEU A 305 -8.61 19.51 -10.25
N PRO A 306 -7.97 20.52 -10.86
CA PRO A 306 -8.70 21.70 -11.33
C PRO A 306 -9.74 21.31 -12.38
N GLY A 307 -11.00 21.75 -12.17
CA GLY A 307 -12.12 21.52 -13.08
C GLY A 307 -13.07 20.35 -12.73
N GLY A 308 -12.98 19.75 -11.53
CA GLY A 308 -13.98 18.78 -11.03
C GLY A 308 -14.03 17.44 -11.77
N PHE A 309 -13.12 17.18 -12.71
CA PHE A 309 -13.17 16.01 -13.59
C PHE A 309 -12.94 14.67 -12.87
N LEU A 310 -12.27 14.65 -11.71
CA LEU A 310 -12.10 13.46 -10.86
C LEU A 310 -12.06 13.85 -9.37
N GLU A 311 -13.22 13.90 -8.72
CA GLU A 311 -13.34 14.13 -7.26
C GLU A 311 -12.83 12.95 -6.40
N ARG A 312 -12.65 11.76 -7.00
CA ARG A 312 -12.16 10.54 -6.32
C ARG A 312 -11.00 9.87 -7.06
N PHE A 313 -9.90 10.61 -7.23
CA PHE A 313 -8.67 10.08 -7.85
C PHE A 313 -8.03 8.95 -7.01
N ASP A 314 -8.24 8.97 -5.70
CA ASP A 314 -7.81 7.95 -4.75
C ASP A 314 -8.34 6.54 -5.11
N ILE A 315 -9.59 6.41 -5.57
CA ILE A 315 -10.17 5.13 -6.01
C ILE A 315 -9.41 4.53 -7.19
N LEU A 316 -9.02 5.35 -8.16
CA LEU A 316 -8.27 4.85 -9.32
C LEU A 316 -6.93 4.28 -8.87
N LEU A 317 -6.19 4.98 -8.02
CA LEU A 317 -4.91 4.46 -7.54
C LEU A 317 -5.09 3.22 -6.64
N ALA A 318 -6.16 3.18 -5.83
CA ALA A 318 -6.51 2.02 -5.03
C ALA A 318 -6.60 0.75 -5.87
N VAL A 319 -7.30 0.80 -7.01
CA VAL A 319 -7.44 -0.33 -7.94
C VAL A 319 -6.07 -0.84 -8.40
N PHE A 320 -5.15 0.05 -8.73
CA PHE A 320 -3.82 -0.36 -9.19
C PHE A 320 -2.89 -0.82 -8.06
N TRP A 321 -3.05 -0.29 -6.85
CA TRP A 321 -2.38 -0.85 -5.67
C TRP A 321 -2.91 -2.24 -5.32
N ILE A 322 -4.22 -2.45 -5.37
CA ILE A 322 -4.87 -3.76 -5.23
C ILE A 322 -4.27 -4.75 -6.24
N LEU A 323 -4.11 -4.33 -7.50
CA LEU A 323 -3.49 -5.15 -8.54
C LEU A 323 -2.00 -5.46 -8.26
N CYS A 324 -1.25 -4.52 -7.66
CA CYS A 324 0.11 -4.77 -7.20
C CYS A 324 0.14 -5.85 -6.12
N LEU A 325 -0.73 -5.76 -5.13
CA LEU A 325 -0.84 -6.74 -4.05
C LEU A 325 -1.23 -8.12 -4.54
N VAL A 326 -2.19 -8.23 -5.46
CA VAL A 326 -2.51 -9.49 -6.15
C VAL A 326 -1.25 -10.04 -6.85
N GLY A 327 -0.44 -9.16 -7.45
CA GLY A 327 0.86 -9.51 -8.01
C GLY A 327 1.82 -10.14 -6.99
N VAL A 328 1.94 -9.57 -5.79
CA VAL A 328 2.79 -10.08 -4.71
C VAL A 328 2.23 -11.39 -4.12
N LEU A 329 0.93 -11.41 -3.80
CA LEU A 329 0.22 -12.59 -3.27
C LEU A 329 0.31 -13.79 -4.23
N SER A 330 0.08 -13.55 -5.52
CA SER A 330 0.26 -14.59 -6.54
C SER A 330 1.70 -15.09 -6.61
N GLY A 331 2.69 -14.27 -6.30
CA GLY A 331 4.09 -14.65 -6.19
C GLY A 331 4.32 -15.65 -5.06
N TYR A 332 3.93 -15.30 -3.83
CA TYR A 332 4.07 -16.19 -2.66
C TYR A 332 3.43 -17.56 -2.91
N LEU A 333 2.20 -17.58 -3.44
CA LEU A 333 1.49 -18.82 -3.73
C LEU A 333 2.11 -19.59 -4.91
N TYR A 334 2.55 -18.92 -5.97
CA TYR A 334 3.19 -19.56 -7.11
C TYR A 334 4.50 -20.25 -6.72
N TYR A 335 5.38 -19.55 -5.99
CA TYR A 335 6.65 -20.14 -5.55
C TYR A 335 6.43 -21.22 -4.49
N GLY A 336 5.46 -21.05 -3.58
CA GLY A 336 5.05 -22.10 -2.64
C GLY A 336 4.58 -23.36 -3.36
N ARG A 337 3.68 -23.23 -4.36
CA ARG A 337 3.23 -24.33 -5.21
C ARG A 337 4.39 -25.03 -5.91
N LYS A 338 5.31 -24.26 -6.50
CA LYS A 338 6.46 -24.79 -7.24
C LYS A 338 7.41 -25.60 -6.35
N ILE A 339 7.63 -25.13 -5.12
CA ILE A 339 8.40 -25.87 -4.11
C ILE A 339 7.67 -27.16 -3.71
N GLY A 340 6.33 -27.10 -3.58
CA GLY A 340 5.50 -28.26 -3.26
C GLY A 340 5.47 -29.31 -4.37
N GLU A 341 5.36 -28.90 -5.63
CA GLU A 341 5.44 -29.79 -6.80
C GLU A 341 6.73 -30.60 -6.81
N GLU A 342 7.87 -30.00 -6.48
CA GLU A 342 9.16 -30.70 -6.44
C GLU A 342 9.30 -31.64 -5.23
N ILE A 343 8.71 -31.30 -4.08
CA ILE A 343 8.78 -32.12 -2.86
C ILE A 343 7.84 -33.33 -2.94
N PHE A 344 6.62 -33.11 -3.44
CA PHE A 344 5.51 -34.06 -3.40
C PHE A 344 5.19 -34.69 -4.76
N GLY A 345 5.66 -34.12 -5.87
CA GLY A 345 5.25 -34.50 -7.22
C GLY A 345 5.68 -35.89 -7.67
N GLY A 346 6.75 -36.45 -7.10
CA GLY A 346 7.26 -37.78 -7.45
C GLY A 346 7.77 -37.86 -8.90
N LYS A 347 8.81 -38.66 -9.14
CA LYS A 347 9.12 -39.10 -10.50
C LYS A 347 8.06 -40.15 -10.86
N ILE A 348 7.30 -39.94 -11.94
CA ILE A 348 6.24 -40.84 -12.49
C ILE A 348 4.81 -40.49 -12.03
N LEU A 349 4.26 -39.38 -12.53
CA LEU A 349 2.80 -39.19 -12.61
C LEU A 349 2.45 -38.48 -13.93
N ASP A 350 1.42 -38.97 -14.61
CA ASP A 350 0.89 -38.37 -15.83
C ASP A 350 0.62 -36.87 -15.64
N GLY A 351 1.05 -36.05 -16.61
CA GLY A 351 0.98 -34.59 -16.52
C GLY A 351 -0.43 -34.02 -16.37
N ARG A 352 -1.49 -34.78 -16.69
CA ARG A 352 -2.88 -34.38 -16.45
C ARG A 352 -3.30 -34.56 -14.99
N THR A 353 -2.94 -35.70 -14.40
CA THR A 353 -3.25 -36.04 -13.00
C THR A 353 -2.48 -35.15 -12.03
N LEU A 354 -1.22 -34.83 -12.35
CA LEU A 354 -0.43 -33.89 -11.55
C LEU A 354 -1.06 -32.48 -11.52
N ARG A 355 -1.47 -31.95 -12.68
CA ARG A 355 -2.13 -30.63 -12.77
C ARG A 355 -3.44 -30.57 -11.97
N LEU A 356 -4.24 -31.63 -12.02
CA LEU A 356 -5.48 -31.71 -11.22
C LEU A 356 -5.18 -31.74 -9.72
N ARG A 357 -4.24 -32.58 -9.27
CA ARG A 357 -3.85 -32.65 -7.84
C ARG A 357 -3.32 -31.33 -7.33
N VAL A 358 -2.43 -30.69 -8.09
CA VAL A 358 -1.88 -29.37 -7.74
C VAL A 358 -3.00 -28.35 -7.63
N SER A 359 -3.92 -28.32 -8.60
CA SER A 359 -5.07 -27.40 -8.58
C SER A 359 -5.93 -27.58 -7.33
N VAL A 360 -6.26 -28.83 -6.96
CA VAL A 360 -7.03 -29.16 -5.75
C VAL A 360 -6.29 -28.74 -4.48
N ILE A 361 -4.98 -29.02 -4.38
CA ILE A 361 -4.16 -28.62 -3.22
C ILE A 361 -4.13 -27.09 -3.10
N THR A 362 -3.88 -26.38 -4.21
CA THR A 362 -3.87 -24.91 -4.19
C THR A 362 -5.23 -24.31 -3.88
N ALA A 363 -6.33 -24.93 -4.32
CA ALA A 363 -7.68 -24.53 -3.93
C ALA A 363 -7.87 -24.69 -2.41
N ALA A 364 -7.49 -25.84 -1.85
CA ALA A 364 -7.57 -26.10 -0.41
C ALA A 364 -6.73 -25.11 0.41
N VAL A 365 -5.53 -24.76 -0.06
CA VAL A 365 -4.66 -23.75 0.59
C VAL A 365 -5.32 -22.37 0.59
N ILE A 366 -5.91 -21.95 -0.53
CA ILE A 366 -6.57 -20.65 -0.64
C ILE A 366 -7.87 -20.62 0.19
N THR A 367 -8.66 -21.69 0.17
CA THR A 367 -9.85 -21.83 1.03
C THR A 367 -9.46 -21.80 2.51
N LEU A 368 -8.35 -22.45 2.89
CA LEU A 368 -7.80 -22.37 4.24
C LEU A 368 -7.38 -20.94 4.60
N MET A 369 -6.74 -20.22 3.68
CA MET A 369 -6.40 -18.81 3.91
C MET A 369 -7.64 -17.94 4.12
N LEU A 370 -8.68 -18.14 3.30
CA LEU A 370 -9.95 -17.44 3.42
C LEU A 370 -10.62 -17.75 4.78
N LEU A 371 -10.66 -19.02 5.16
CA LEU A 371 -11.23 -19.44 6.45
C LEU A 371 -10.47 -18.84 7.63
N ILE A 372 -9.13 -18.90 7.64
CA ILE A 372 -8.33 -18.28 8.70
C ILE A 372 -8.53 -16.76 8.74
N SER A 373 -8.58 -16.10 7.58
CA SER A 373 -8.80 -14.65 7.51
C SER A 373 -10.16 -14.27 8.10
N CYS A 374 -11.21 -15.06 7.86
CA CYS A 374 -12.52 -14.85 8.44
C CYS A 374 -12.56 -15.13 9.96
N LEU A 375 -11.88 -16.19 10.43
CA LEU A 375 -11.79 -16.49 11.87
C LEU A 375 -11.09 -15.37 12.65
N VAL A 376 -10.11 -14.74 12.03
CA VAL A 376 -9.28 -13.69 12.64
C VAL A 376 -9.90 -12.30 12.45
N ALA A 377 -10.97 -12.16 11.64
CA ALA A 377 -11.64 -10.89 11.38
C ALA A 377 -12.23 -10.22 12.63
N GLY A 378 -12.58 -11.00 13.66
CA GLY A 378 -13.12 -10.50 14.93
C GLY A 378 -12.08 -10.07 15.97
N GLN A 379 -10.79 -10.06 15.62
CA GLN A 379 -9.71 -9.62 16.52
C GLN A 379 -9.17 -8.24 16.12
N ASP A 380 -8.60 -7.54 17.09
CA ASP A 380 -8.03 -6.21 16.88
C ASP A 380 -6.91 -6.24 15.82
N GLY A 381 -7.14 -5.55 14.70
CA GLY A 381 -6.20 -5.53 13.56
C GLY A 381 -4.81 -5.00 13.93
N SER A 382 -4.72 -4.09 14.90
CA SER A 382 -3.46 -3.53 15.41
C SER A 382 -2.60 -4.56 16.15
N TRP A 383 -3.23 -5.43 16.93
CA TRP A 383 -2.55 -6.53 17.63
C TRP A 383 -1.94 -7.51 16.62
N LEU A 384 -2.72 -7.90 15.62
CA LEU A 384 -2.27 -8.82 14.56
C LEU A 384 -1.14 -8.22 13.72
N LEU A 385 -1.20 -6.93 13.42
CA LEU A 385 -0.13 -6.21 12.72
C LEU A 385 1.16 -6.22 13.55
N THR A 386 1.05 -5.93 14.85
CA THR A 386 2.19 -5.95 15.78
C THR A 386 2.82 -7.33 15.86
N TRP A 387 1.99 -8.37 15.98
CA TRP A 387 2.44 -9.76 15.96
C TRP A 387 3.12 -10.12 14.64
N PHE A 388 2.55 -9.71 13.50
CA PHE A 388 3.13 -10.00 12.19
C PHE A 388 4.47 -9.30 11.98
N VAL A 389 4.61 -8.05 12.43
CA VAL A 389 5.89 -7.32 12.43
C VAL A 389 6.91 -8.03 13.32
N PHE A 390 6.51 -8.51 14.49
CA PHE A 390 7.37 -9.30 15.37
C PHE A 390 7.84 -10.60 14.69
N TYR A 391 6.91 -11.37 14.10
CA TYR A 391 7.20 -12.55 13.29
C TYR A 391 8.19 -12.23 12.17
N LYS A 392 7.94 -11.14 11.43
CA LYS A 392 8.81 -10.70 10.33
C LYS A 392 10.22 -10.41 10.81
N LYS A 393 10.35 -9.68 11.91
CA LYS A 393 11.63 -9.23 12.49
C LYS A 393 12.47 -10.39 13.02
N TRP A 394 11.87 -11.27 13.81
CA TRP A 394 12.62 -12.27 14.60
C TRP A 394 12.62 -13.67 14.01
N ILE A 395 11.68 -13.98 13.12
CA ILE A 395 11.50 -15.32 12.55
C ILE A 395 11.67 -15.30 11.04
N ASP A 396 10.82 -14.58 10.31
CA ASP A 396 10.79 -14.59 8.83
C ASP A 396 12.11 -14.15 8.21
N PHE A 397 12.61 -12.97 8.59
CA PHE A 397 13.80 -12.38 7.98
C PHE A 397 15.09 -13.15 8.32
N PRO A 398 15.34 -13.57 9.58
CA PRO A 398 16.44 -14.48 9.86
C PRO A 398 16.33 -15.79 9.09
N LEU A 399 15.12 -16.34 8.94
CA LEU A 399 14.90 -17.56 8.18
C LEU A 399 15.16 -17.36 6.67
N LEU A 400 14.75 -16.23 6.11
CA LEU A 400 15.07 -15.81 4.74
C LEU A 400 16.57 -15.79 4.50
N LEU A 401 17.36 -15.29 5.46
CA LEU A 401 18.81 -15.28 5.38
C LEU A 401 19.42 -16.67 5.57
N LEU A 402 18.96 -17.43 6.56
CA LEU A 402 19.60 -18.68 6.96
C LEU A 402 19.29 -19.84 6.01
N LEU A 403 18.06 -19.98 5.48
CA LEU A 403 17.70 -21.17 4.69
C LEU A 403 18.53 -21.32 3.39
N PRO A 404 18.70 -20.27 2.57
CA PRO A 404 19.54 -20.36 1.38
C PRO A 404 21.04 -20.49 1.72
N LEU A 405 21.50 -19.93 2.84
CA LEU A 405 22.88 -20.09 3.31
C LEU A 405 23.17 -21.53 3.76
N LEU A 406 22.25 -22.16 4.50
CA LEU A 406 22.34 -23.56 4.91
C LEU A 406 22.36 -24.50 3.69
N ALA A 407 21.61 -24.17 2.65
CA ALA A 407 21.65 -24.88 1.38
C ALA A 407 23.03 -24.83 0.71
N LEU A 408 23.73 -23.70 0.82
CA LEU A 408 25.08 -23.51 0.30
C LEU A 408 26.13 -24.33 1.06
N LEU A 409 26.08 -24.33 2.40
CA LEU A 409 27.09 -24.95 3.27
C LEU A 409 27.04 -26.48 3.31
N ARG A 410 25.90 -27.08 2.97
CA ARG A 410 25.64 -28.52 3.12
C ARG A 410 26.24 -29.34 1.98
N LYS A 411 26.99 -30.42 2.24
CA LYS A 411 27.35 -31.43 1.22
C LYS A 411 26.08 -32.17 0.73
N PRO A 412 25.95 -32.48 -0.57
CA PRO A 412 24.76 -33.16 -1.08
C PRO A 412 24.61 -34.51 -0.37
N GLY A 413 23.50 -34.71 0.37
CA GLY A 413 23.14 -36.00 1.00
C GLY A 413 23.09 -36.11 2.54
N GLY A 414 23.63 -35.19 3.35
CA GLY A 414 23.80 -35.44 4.80
C GLY A 414 22.63 -35.03 5.72
N ARG A 415 21.69 -35.90 6.12
CA ARG A 415 20.44 -35.61 6.91
C ARG A 415 20.58 -34.57 8.06
N LEU A 416 19.54 -33.73 8.25
CA LEU A 416 19.44 -32.79 9.39
C LEU A 416 19.20 -33.57 10.71
N PRO A 417 19.74 -33.15 11.87
CA PRO A 417 19.38 -33.75 13.14
C PRO A 417 17.89 -33.48 13.44
N ARG A 418 17.13 -34.54 13.73
CA ARG A 418 15.67 -34.51 13.98
C ARG A 418 15.25 -33.47 15.03
N ARG A 419 16.14 -33.11 15.98
CA ARG A 419 15.89 -32.13 17.04
C ARG A 419 15.67 -30.70 16.53
N VAL A 420 16.35 -30.29 15.46
CA VAL A 420 16.21 -28.93 14.89
C VAL A 420 14.92 -28.81 14.07
N VAL A 421 14.53 -29.89 13.37
CA VAL A 421 13.26 -29.97 12.63
C VAL A 421 12.07 -30.08 13.59
N ALA A 422 12.21 -30.84 14.67
CA ALA A 422 11.19 -30.95 15.71
C ALA A 422 10.99 -29.62 16.46
N ALA A 423 12.06 -28.88 16.78
CA ALA A 423 11.96 -27.55 17.38
C ALA A 423 11.21 -26.55 16.47
N GLY A 424 11.48 -26.60 15.16
CA GLY A 424 10.76 -25.78 14.17
C GLY A 424 9.29 -26.15 13.99
N ALA A 425 8.94 -27.44 14.07
CA ALA A 425 7.56 -27.91 13.97
C ALA A 425 6.74 -27.67 15.26
N VAL A 426 7.36 -27.78 16.43
CA VAL A 426 6.72 -27.53 17.74
C VAL A 426 6.45 -26.04 17.95
N LEU A 427 7.30 -25.15 17.44
CA LEU A 427 7.06 -23.70 17.46
C LEU A 427 5.82 -23.28 16.62
N VAL A 428 5.47 -24.07 15.61
CA VAL A 428 4.35 -23.80 14.68
C VAL A 428 3.02 -24.33 15.22
N VAL A 429 3.03 -25.43 15.99
CA VAL A 429 1.81 -26.07 16.51
C VAL A 429 1.34 -25.46 17.84
N MET A 430 2.19 -24.75 18.58
CA MET A 430 1.80 -24.11 19.85
C MET A 430 0.99 -22.81 19.72
N PHE A 431 0.72 -22.31 18.50
CA PHE A 431 0.10 -20.99 18.28
C PHE A 431 -1.36 -21.01 17.80
N THR A 432 -2.05 -22.16 17.77
CA THR A 432 -3.41 -22.25 17.18
C THR A 432 -4.56 -22.37 18.18
N MET A 433 -4.40 -22.01 19.45
CA MET A 433 -5.47 -22.13 20.44
C MET A 433 -5.56 -20.91 21.36
N SER A 434 -6.35 -19.91 20.95
CA SER A 434 -7.17 -19.13 21.89
C SER A 434 -8.19 -18.25 21.16
N GLY A 435 -9.43 -18.28 21.66
CA GLY A 435 -10.40 -17.19 21.49
C GLY A 435 -11.65 -17.53 20.69
N CYS A 436 -12.68 -18.05 21.35
CA CYS A 436 -14.06 -17.89 20.88
C CYS A 436 -14.51 -16.46 21.20
N GLY A 437 -14.56 -15.60 20.19
CA GLY A 437 -15.18 -14.28 20.25
C GLY A 437 -16.60 -14.34 19.70
N ARG A 438 -17.54 -13.72 20.40
CA ARG A 438 -18.98 -13.76 20.13
C ARG A 438 -19.31 -12.86 18.94
N GLN A 439 -20.07 -13.43 18.01
CA GLN A 439 -20.49 -12.81 16.75
C GLN A 439 -21.48 -11.68 17.04
N ALA A 440 -21.15 -10.46 16.62
CA ALA A 440 -22.08 -9.33 16.59
C ALA A 440 -22.61 -9.20 15.17
N ASP A 441 -23.94 -9.19 15.06
CA ASP A 441 -24.65 -9.13 13.79
C ASP A 441 -24.56 -7.74 13.16
N VAL A 442 -24.78 -7.75 11.85
CA VAL A 442 -24.69 -6.65 10.91
C VAL A 442 -25.92 -5.77 11.04
N GLU A 443 -25.80 -4.59 11.64
CA GLU A 443 -26.91 -3.64 11.70
C GLU A 443 -26.45 -2.19 11.43
N GLU A 444 -27.19 -1.60 10.48
CA GLU A 444 -27.47 -0.20 10.12
C GLU A 444 -26.36 0.86 10.22
N LYS A 445 -26.34 1.82 9.30
CA LYS A 445 -25.35 2.91 9.30
C LYS A 445 -26.03 4.25 9.41
N SER A 446 -25.40 5.18 10.11
CA SER A 446 -25.88 6.56 10.25
C SER A 446 -24.86 7.52 9.64
N TYR A 447 -25.23 8.18 8.54
CA TYR A 447 -24.36 9.12 7.84
C TYR A 447 -24.29 10.46 8.57
N VAL A 448 -23.09 10.87 8.99
CA VAL A 448 -22.86 12.16 9.66
C VAL A 448 -22.73 13.27 8.62
N LEU A 449 -23.47 14.36 8.80
CA LEU A 449 -23.50 15.52 7.90
C LEU A 449 -22.77 16.73 8.50
N SER A 450 -22.94 16.95 9.81
CA SER A 450 -22.18 17.97 10.54
C SER A 450 -21.89 17.56 11.96
N LEU A 451 -20.80 18.12 12.51
CA LEU A 451 -20.37 17.91 13.87
C LEU A 451 -20.19 19.26 14.56
N TYR A 452 -20.78 19.46 15.73
CA TYR A 452 -20.43 20.57 16.61
C TYR A 452 -19.70 20.03 17.84
N VAL A 453 -18.59 20.67 18.21
CA VAL A 453 -17.76 20.27 19.35
C VAL A 453 -17.51 21.45 20.28
N GLU A 454 -17.73 21.24 21.57
CA GLU A 454 -17.47 22.21 22.62
C GLU A 454 -16.65 21.61 23.77
N ASP A 455 -15.91 22.47 24.47
CA ASP A 455 -15.20 22.09 25.68
C ASP A 455 -16.10 22.17 26.92
N GLY A 456 -16.45 21.00 27.47
CA GLY A 456 -17.21 20.83 28.72
C GLY A 456 -16.35 20.81 29.99
N GLY A 457 -15.03 21.04 29.88
CA GLY A 457 -14.09 21.12 31.01
C GLY A 457 -13.39 19.81 31.32
N GLU A 458 -14.10 18.77 31.77
CA GLU A 458 -13.51 17.41 31.93
C GLU A 458 -13.68 16.57 30.66
N THR A 459 -14.76 16.77 29.91
CA THR A 459 -15.13 16.03 28.70
C THR A 459 -15.49 17.00 27.56
N TYR A 460 -15.54 16.50 26.33
CA TYR A 460 -16.09 17.23 25.19
C TYR A 460 -17.60 17.00 25.07
N GLU A 461 -18.32 18.02 24.64
CA GLU A 461 -19.72 17.94 24.24
C GLU A 461 -19.79 17.90 22.71
N TYR A 462 -20.40 16.84 22.17
CA TYR A 462 -20.54 16.57 20.75
C TYR A 462 -22.01 16.60 20.35
N TRP A 463 -22.36 17.42 19.35
CA TRP A 463 -23.65 17.35 18.69
C TRP A 463 -23.43 16.84 17.27
N LEU A 464 -23.90 15.62 17.01
CA LEU A 464 -23.83 14.98 15.70
C LEU A 464 -25.16 15.15 14.98
N SER A 465 -25.11 15.72 13.78
CA SER A 465 -26.26 15.74 12.88
C SER A 465 -26.11 14.61 11.86
N THR A 466 -27.03 13.65 11.89
CA THR A 466 -27.04 12.48 10.99
C THR A 466 -28.24 12.51 10.06
N ALA A 467 -28.10 11.93 8.87
CA ALA A 467 -29.22 11.74 7.94
C ALA A 467 -30.25 10.75 8.52
N ASP A 468 -31.52 11.13 8.50
CA ASP A 468 -32.65 10.27 8.88
C ASP A 468 -33.17 9.49 7.67
N LEU A 469 -32.59 8.33 7.43
CA LEU A 469 -32.97 7.46 6.32
C LEU A 469 -34.43 6.96 6.43
N ALA A 470 -35.00 6.90 7.64
CA ALA A 470 -36.34 6.37 7.87
C ALA A 470 -37.45 7.33 7.42
N SER A 471 -37.19 8.65 7.39
CA SER A 471 -38.15 9.66 6.94
C SER A 471 -37.96 10.09 5.48
N MET A 472 -36.99 9.51 4.74
CA MET A 472 -36.75 9.81 3.33
C MET A 472 -37.90 9.40 2.39
N GLU A 473 -38.75 8.44 2.76
CA GLU A 473 -39.91 8.06 1.93
C GLU A 473 -40.96 9.19 1.78
N ALA A 474 -40.89 10.25 2.58
CA ALA A 474 -41.89 11.32 2.63
C ALA A 474 -41.48 12.65 1.97
N GLN A 475 -40.21 12.86 1.61
CA GLN A 475 -39.70 14.14 1.07
C GLN A 475 -38.69 13.92 -0.07
N GLU A 476 -39.05 14.33 -1.29
CA GLU A 476 -38.20 14.19 -2.48
C GLU A 476 -37.09 15.26 -2.59
N ASP A 477 -37.18 16.38 -1.86
CA ASP A 477 -36.33 17.58 -2.08
C ASP A 477 -35.32 17.91 -0.94
N SER A 478 -35.34 17.22 0.21
CA SER A 478 -34.42 17.49 1.33
C SER A 478 -34.09 16.22 2.11
N ILE A 479 -32.82 16.03 2.48
CA ILE A 479 -32.40 14.94 3.38
C ILE A 479 -32.85 15.32 4.80
N PRO A 480 -33.84 14.63 5.40
CA PRO A 480 -34.23 14.89 6.78
C PRO A 480 -33.06 14.50 7.70
N CYS A 481 -32.88 15.27 8.77
CA CYS A 481 -31.69 15.23 9.62
C CYS A 481 -32.13 15.13 11.08
N ILE A 482 -31.40 14.34 11.87
CA ILE A 482 -31.59 14.21 13.33
C ILE A 482 -30.29 14.66 13.99
N THR A 483 -30.39 15.50 15.02
CA THR A 483 -29.23 15.89 15.85
C THR A 483 -29.25 15.16 17.18
N ILE A 484 -28.11 14.54 17.53
CA ILE A 484 -27.93 13.73 18.72
C ILE A 484 -26.78 14.30 19.54
N HIS A 485 -26.99 14.47 20.84
CA HIS A 485 -26.00 15.02 21.77
C HIS A 485 -25.31 13.92 22.58
N PHE A 486 -23.98 13.97 22.65
CA PHE A 486 -23.13 13.09 23.45
C PHE A 486 -22.10 13.87 24.25
N THR A 487 -21.80 13.40 25.45
CA THR A 487 -20.70 13.90 26.27
C THR A 487 -19.64 12.80 26.39
N ALA A 488 -18.39 13.04 25.99
CA ALA A 488 -17.34 12.01 26.00
C ALA A 488 -15.93 12.60 26.17
N GLU A 489 -15.00 11.81 26.71
CA GLU A 489 -13.61 12.24 26.96
C GLU A 489 -12.83 12.47 25.67
N ASN A 490 -13.08 11.66 24.63
CA ASN A 490 -12.46 11.73 23.33
C ASN A 490 -13.44 11.24 22.25
N MET A 491 -13.03 11.32 20.98
CA MET A 491 -13.90 10.97 19.88
C MET A 491 -14.20 9.47 19.78
N GLU A 492 -13.24 8.60 20.16
CA GLU A 492 -13.42 7.14 20.20
C GLU A 492 -14.49 6.73 21.22
N ALA A 493 -14.48 7.32 22.41
CA ALA A 493 -15.50 7.10 23.44
C ALA A 493 -16.88 7.63 23.01
N MET A 494 -16.93 8.69 22.19
CA MET A 494 -18.18 9.16 21.60
C MET A 494 -18.74 8.15 20.59
N GLU A 495 -17.90 7.63 19.69
CA GLU A 495 -18.30 6.60 18.72
C GLU A 495 -18.78 5.31 19.40
N GLU A 496 -18.12 4.89 20.49
CA GLU A 496 -18.56 3.74 21.30
C GLU A 496 -19.90 3.98 21.99
N LYS A 497 -20.13 5.21 22.51
CA LYS A 497 -21.43 5.59 23.10
C LYS A 497 -22.53 5.64 22.04
N PHE A 498 -22.23 6.12 20.84
CA PHE A 498 -23.16 6.10 19.72
C PHE A 498 -23.59 4.67 19.39
N ALA A 499 -22.61 3.77 19.20
CA ALA A 499 -22.86 2.36 18.87
C ALA A 499 -23.66 1.60 19.96
N LYS A 500 -23.66 2.08 21.21
CA LYS A 500 -24.47 1.52 22.30
C LYS A 500 -25.88 2.09 22.39
N THR A 501 -26.10 3.30 21.87
CA THR A 501 -27.34 4.07 22.08
C THR A 501 -28.25 4.04 20.85
N GLN A 502 -27.66 4.04 19.65
CA GLN A 502 -28.34 4.08 18.37
C GLN A 502 -28.16 2.74 17.63
N THR A 503 -29.13 2.36 16.80
CA THR A 503 -28.98 1.22 15.88
C THR A 503 -28.09 1.66 14.72
N GLY A 504 -26.78 1.44 14.86
CA GLY A 504 -25.86 1.53 13.75
C GLY A 504 -24.47 2.10 14.04
N ILE A 505 -23.64 2.13 13.00
CA ILE A 505 -22.27 2.66 13.04
C ILE A 505 -22.24 4.02 12.33
N LEU A 506 -21.51 4.99 12.91
CA LEU A 506 -21.30 6.31 12.30
C LEU A 506 -20.48 6.21 11.02
N GLU A 507 -20.95 6.84 9.95
CA GLU A 507 -20.23 6.98 8.69
C GLU A 507 -19.90 8.45 8.42
N TRP A 508 -18.60 8.76 8.40
CA TRP A 508 -18.06 10.12 8.31
C TRP A 508 -17.84 10.61 6.86
N ASN A 509 -18.10 9.77 5.86
CA ASN A 509 -17.81 10.06 4.45
C ASN A 509 -18.61 11.24 3.86
N HIS A 510 -19.68 11.66 4.53
CA HIS A 510 -20.60 12.71 4.09
C HIS A 510 -20.56 13.97 4.97
N ILE A 511 -19.57 14.08 5.86
CA ILE A 511 -19.46 15.27 6.71
C ILE A 511 -19.02 16.48 5.88
N ASP A 512 -19.79 17.55 5.95
CA ASP A 512 -19.50 18.80 5.25
C ASP A 512 -18.72 19.77 6.13
N THR A 513 -19.16 19.95 7.39
CA THR A 513 -18.62 20.98 8.28
C THR A 513 -18.47 20.49 9.72
N ILE A 514 -17.35 20.87 10.35
CA ILE A 514 -17.12 20.82 11.79
C ILE A 514 -17.23 22.24 12.35
N PHE A 515 -18.12 22.40 13.32
CA PHE A 515 -18.31 23.61 14.09
C PHE A 515 -17.52 23.55 15.39
N LEU A 516 -16.64 24.52 15.59
CA LEU A 516 -15.90 24.70 16.83
C LEU A 516 -16.62 25.70 17.72
N GLY A 517 -16.98 25.27 18.93
CA GLY A 517 -17.59 26.12 19.94
C GLY A 517 -16.61 27.11 20.58
N PRO A 518 -17.11 28.21 21.18
CA PRO A 518 -16.28 29.26 21.75
C PRO A 518 -15.39 28.81 22.91
N LYS A 519 -15.82 27.84 23.74
CA LYS A 519 -15.00 27.36 24.87
C LYS A 519 -13.84 26.51 24.37
N LEU A 520 -14.09 25.65 23.38
CA LEU A 520 -13.05 24.83 22.75
C LEU A 520 -11.97 25.68 22.08
N ILE A 521 -12.37 26.74 21.38
CA ILE A 521 -11.42 27.66 20.76
C ILE A 521 -10.61 28.43 21.80
N GLY A 522 -11.21 28.73 22.97
CA GLY A 522 -10.50 29.33 24.09
C GLY A 522 -9.44 28.43 24.73
N ASN A 523 -9.39 27.14 24.38
CA ASN A 523 -8.47 26.15 24.93
C ASN A 523 -7.59 25.52 23.83
N PRO A 524 -6.43 26.12 23.52
CA PRO A 524 -5.59 25.73 22.37
C PRO A 524 -5.05 24.30 22.47
N GLU A 525 -4.77 23.80 23.69
CA GLU A 525 -4.30 22.42 23.91
C GLU A 525 -5.38 21.39 23.58
N ARG A 526 -6.63 21.64 24.03
CA ARG A 526 -7.76 20.75 23.73
C ARG A 526 -8.15 20.80 22.26
N LEU A 527 -8.13 21.98 21.65
CA LEU A 527 -8.34 22.12 20.21
C LEU A 527 -7.30 21.33 19.42
N ASP A 528 -6.01 21.45 19.76
CA ASP A 528 -4.94 20.71 19.07
C ASP A 528 -5.08 19.19 19.23
N THR A 529 -5.45 18.74 20.44
CA THR A 529 -5.74 17.32 20.72
C THR A 529 -6.88 16.82 19.85
N PHE A 530 -8.00 17.55 19.79
CA PHE A 530 -9.15 17.21 18.95
C PHE A 530 -8.79 17.15 17.45
N LEU A 531 -8.06 18.15 16.93
CA LEU A 531 -7.66 18.17 15.53
C LEU A 531 -6.70 17.01 15.19
N LYS A 532 -5.79 16.67 16.09
CA LYS A 532 -4.90 15.50 15.95
C LYS A 532 -5.68 14.19 16.00
N GLU A 533 -6.67 14.06 16.88
CA GLU A 533 -7.57 12.89 16.91
C GLU A 533 -8.39 12.76 15.62
N TRP A 534 -8.89 13.89 15.09
CA TRP A 534 -9.58 13.94 13.79
C TRP A 534 -8.68 13.43 12.67
N GLU A 535 -7.47 13.98 12.56
CA GLU A 535 -6.51 13.62 11.53
C GLU A 535 -5.80 12.28 11.76
N ALA A 536 -5.85 11.70 12.96
CA ALA A 536 -5.38 10.34 13.20
C ALA A 536 -6.33 9.32 12.55
N SER A 537 -7.62 9.62 12.50
CA SER A 537 -8.61 8.74 11.87
C SER A 537 -8.47 8.79 10.34
N TRP A 538 -8.52 7.62 9.70
CA TRP A 538 -8.50 7.52 8.23
C TRP A 538 -9.91 7.57 7.62
N GLN A 539 -10.96 7.30 8.41
CA GLN A 539 -12.38 7.38 7.97
C GLN A 539 -12.85 8.82 7.79
N LYS A 540 -12.15 9.75 8.40
CA LYS A 540 -12.52 11.16 8.45
C LYS A 540 -11.77 11.91 7.36
N SER A 541 -12.52 12.68 6.58
CA SER A 541 -11.96 13.48 5.50
C SER A 541 -11.04 14.56 6.08
N PRO A 542 -9.79 14.68 5.59
CA PRO A 542 -8.91 15.79 5.97
C PRO A 542 -9.39 17.12 5.38
N ASN A 543 -10.32 17.07 4.41
CA ASN A 543 -10.82 18.20 3.66
C ASN A 543 -12.18 18.73 4.16
N VAL A 544 -12.62 18.32 5.35
CA VAL A 544 -13.85 18.82 5.96
C VAL A 544 -13.70 20.32 6.29
N LEU A 545 -14.76 21.09 6.10
CA LEU A 545 -14.74 22.51 6.44
C LEU A 545 -14.71 22.68 7.96
N LEU A 546 -13.76 23.47 8.45
CA LEU A 546 -13.68 23.88 9.84
C LEU A 546 -14.22 25.31 9.98
N SER A 547 -15.25 25.51 10.81
CA SER A 547 -15.82 26.83 11.06
C SER A 547 -16.00 27.12 12.55
N VAL A 548 -15.68 28.34 12.96
CA VAL A 548 -15.88 28.84 14.32
C VAL A 548 -17.34 29.28 14.49
N CYS A 549 -18.08 28.63 15.39
CA CYS A 549 -19.44 29.03 15.72
C CYS A 549 -19.44 29.70 17.10
N LEU A 550 -19.80 30.98 17.16
CA LEU A 550 -19.93 31.69 18.45
C LEU A 550 -21.31 31.56 19.10
N GLN A 551 -22.27 30.98 18.39
CA GLN A 551 -23.61 30.72 18.91
C GLN A 551 -23.66 29.38 19.65
N THR A 552 -24.66 29.22 20.51
CA THR A 552 -24.92 27.93 21.16
C THR A 552 -25.42 26.91 20.14
N PRO A 553 -25.22 25.59 20.39
CA PRO A 553 -25.73 24.53 19.52
C PRO A 553 -27.23 24.65 19.26
N GLU A 554 -28.02 25.02 20.28
CA GLU A 554 -29.47 25.19 20.20
C GLU A 554 -29.87 26.31 19.23
N GLU A 555 -29.12 27.42 19.21
CA GLU A 555 -29.34 28.51 18.25
C GLU A 555 -28.97 28.12 16.82
N LEU A 556 -27.99 27.22 16.65
CA LEU A 556 -27.61 26.67 15.34
C LEU A 556 -28.68 25.71 14.78
N LEU A 557 -29.46 25.09 15.65
CA LEU A 557 -30.55 24.19 15.28
C LEU A 557 -31.87 24.94 15.01
N ASP A 558 -32.12 26.07 15.66
CA ASP A 558 -33.33 26.91 15.47
C ASP A 558 -33.17 27.98 14.38
N ILE A 559 -32.69 27.59 13.19
CA ILE A 559 -32.54 28.51 12.05
C ILE A 559 -33.75 28.42 11.13
N LYS A 560 -34.38 29.58 10.90
CA LYS A 560 -35.55 29.69 10.03
C LYS A 560 -35.17 29.35 8.57
N ASN A 561 -35.86 28.38 7.98
CA ASN A 561 -35.70 27.88 6.60
C ASN A 561 -34.50 26.93 6.36
N ILE A 562 -33.91 26.35 7.41
CA ILE A 562 -32.90 25.28 7.28
C ILE A 562 -33.41 24.07 8.08
N PRO A 563 -33.45 22.86 7.50
CA PRO A 563 -33.78 21.65 8.26
C PRO A 563 -32.83 21.47 9.46
N GLU A 564 -33.34 20.99 10.59
CA GLU A 564 -32.52 20.76 11.80
C GLU A 564 -31.29 19.89 11.47
N GLY A 565 -30.07 20.41 11.64
CA GLY A 565 -28.84 19.67 11.33
C GLY A 565 -28.32 19.82 9.88
N ALA A 566 -29.02 20.54 9.00
CA ALA A 566 -28.53 20.87 7.65
C ALA A 566 -27.65 22.14 7.61
N ALA A 567 -27.35 22.73 8.77
CA ALA A 567 -26.52 23.94 8.87
C ALA A 567 -25.12 23.75 8.26
N GLY A 568 -24.51 22.56 8.37
CA GLY A 568 -23.21 22.28 7.77
C GLY A 568 -23.22 22.28 6.23
N GLN A 569 -24.27 21.73 5.62
CA GLN A 569 -24.45 21.73 4.15
C GLN A 569 -24.60 23.15 3.60
N GLU A 570 -25.41 23.97 4.27
CA GLU A 570 -25.66 25.34 3.83
C GLU A 570 -24.40 26.20 3.90
N ILE A 571 -23.57 26.02 4.93
CA ILE A 571 -22.30 26.74 5.05
C ILE A 571 -21.32 26.32 3.97
N SER A 572 -21.22 25.02 3.70
CA SER A 572 -20.37 24.51 2.61
C SER A 572 -20.77 25.17 1.27
N ARG A 573 -22.08 25.22 0.98
CA ARG A 573 -22.62 25.92 -0.22
C ARG A 573 -22.34 27.41 -0.24
N LEU A 574 -22.57 28.12 0.87
CA LEU A 574 -22.29 29.56 0.96
C LEU A 574 -20.80 29.84 0.72
N MET A 575 -19.93 28.95 1.17
CA MET A 575 -18.51 29.08 0.95
C MET A 575 -18.13 28.82 -0.50
N GLU A 576 -18.67 27.78 -1.15
CA GLU A 576 -18.47 27.52 -2.58
C GLU A 576 -18.97 28.69 -3.45
N GLN A 577 -20.11 29.29 -3.11
CA GLN A 577 -20.60 30.50 -3.79
C GLN A 577 -19.64 31.68 -3.63
N THR A 578 -19.13 31.89 -2.40
CA THR A 578 -18.15 32.96 -2.12
C THR A 578 -16.85 32.75 -2.90
N GLU A 579 -16.46 31.49 -3.17
CA GLU A 579 -15.30 31.13 -3.98
C GLU A 579 -15.55 31.37 -5.49
N GLN A 580 -16.72 31.01 -6.01
CA GLN A 580 -17.08 31.19 -7.42
C GLN A 580 -17.26 32.65 -7.84
N GLU A 581 -17.66 33.54 -6.92
CA GLU A 581 -17.81 34.98 -7.17
C GLU A 581 -16.48 35.73 -7.38
N GLY A 582 -15.35 35.02 -7.52
CA GLY A 582 -14.09 35.60 -8.00
C GLY A 582 -13.24 36.26 -6.92
N GLN A 583 -13.57 36.08 -5.65
CA GLN A 583 -12.63 36.32 -4.55
C GLN A 583 -11.72 35.10 -4.38
N HIS A 584 -10.82 34.88 -5.33
CA HIS A 584 -9.70 33.95 -5.20
C HIS A 584 -8.86 34.37 -3.98
N ILE A 585 -9.05 33.74 -2.81
CA ILE A 585 -8.40 34.13 -1.55
C ILE A 585 -7.71 32.94 -0.86
N PHE A 586 -7.70 31.76 -1.49
CA PHE A 586 -7.00 30.61 -0.95
C PHE A 586 -5.69 30.33 -1.69
N GLY A 587 -4.66 30.13 -0.87
CA GLY A 587 -3.25 30.22 -1.20
C GLY A 587 -2.57 31.07 -0.13
N TRP A 588 -1.48 30.57 0.45
CA TRP A 588 -0.72 31.33 1.45
C TRP A 588 -0.34 32.72 0.92
N ASN A 589 -0.63 33.73 1.74
CA ASN A 589 -0.50 35.17 1.51
C ASN A 589 -1.54 35.79 0.57
N ASN A 590 -2.59 36.37 1.17
CA ASN A 590 -3.09 37.63 0.65
C ASN A 590 -2.01 38.69 0.97
N PRO A 591 -1.40 39.39 -0.01
CA PRO A 591 -0.22 40.25 0.22
C PRO A 591 -0.41 41.44 1.18
N GLY A 592 -1.58 41.58 1.80
CA GLY A 592 -1.96 42.73 2.64
C GLY A 592 -2.25 42.43 4.12
N GLU A 593 -2.43 41.18 4.55
CA GLU A 593 -2.79 40.83 5.94
C GLU A 593 -1.86 39.72 6.46
N GLY A 594 -1.10 40.00 7.52
CA GLY A 594 -0.04 39.13 8.03
C GLY A 594 -0.56 37.93 8.82
N GLY A 595 -1.00 36.88 8.10
CA GLY A 595 -1.25 35.55 8.65
C GLY A 595 -1.91 34.60 7.62
N ILE A 596 -2.19 33.37 8.05
CA ILE A 596 -2.69 32.29 7.17
C ILE A 596 -4.17 32.08 7.39
N TYR A 597 -4.92 31.98 6.29
CA TYR A 597 -6.31 31.53 6.33
C TYR A 597 -6.36 30.02 6.12
N CYS A 598 -6.85 29.31 7.13
CA CYS A 598 -7.08 27.87 7.05
C CYS A 598 -8.57 27.58 6.88
N ARG A 599 -8.87 26.52 6.14
CA ARG A 599 -10.23 26.01 5.86
C ARG A 599 -10.47 24.66 6.51
N THR A 600 -9.42 23.87 6.69
CA THR A 600 -9.51 22.46 7.08
C THR A 600 -8.70 22.17 8.34
N PRO A 601 -9.01 21.10 9.09
CA PRO A 601 -8.21 20.66 10.23
C PRO A 601 -6.73 20.49 9.89
N ILE A 602 -6.44 19.88 8.74
CA ILE A 602 -5.05 19.61 8.31
C ILE A 602 -4.27 20.89 8.00
N GLU A 603 -4.91 21.91 7.42
CA GLU A 603 -4.26 23.20 7.15
C GLU A 603 -3.91 23.92 8.46
N VAL A 604 -4.77 23.86 9.48
CA VAL A 604 -4.48 24.41 10.81
C VAL A 604 -3.28 23.70 11.44
N LEU A 605 -3.25 22.37 11.41
CA LEU A 605 -2.13 21.60 11.96
C LEU A 605 -0.82 21.87 11.19
N LYS A 606 -0.88 22.01 9.87
CA LYS A 606 0.28 22.35 9.03
C LYS A 606 0.80 23.78 9.30
N ALA A 607 -0.10 24.74 9.48
CA ALA A 607 0.26 26.10 9.86
C ALA A 607 0.95 26.16 11.23
N LYS A 608 0.41 25.42 12.22
CA LYS A 608 1.00 25.32 13.56
C LYS A 608 2.37 24.62 13.54
N SER A 609 2.52 23.52 12.80
CA SER A 609 3.80 22.82 12.69
C SER A 609 4.87 23.63 11.97
N GLY A 610 4.47 24.48 11.01
CA GLY A 610 5.33 25.47 10.36
C GLY A 610 5.73 26.66 11.26
N GLY A 611 5.22 26.72 12.49
CA GLY A 611 5.53 27.78 13.46
C GLY A 611 4.74 29.08 13.26
N GLU A 612 3.65 29.06 12.49
CA GLU A 612 2.81 30.25 12.31
C GLU A 612 1.97 30.52 13.57
N LYS A 613 1.91 31.80 13.96
CA LYS A 613 1.14 32.29 15.11
C LYS A 613 -0.16 32.98 14.72
N ASP A 614 -0.24 33.49 13.51
CA ASP A 614 -1.40 34.23 12.99
C ASP A 614 -2.25 33.32 12.09
N ILE A 615 -3.04 32.43 12.71
CA ILE A 615 -3.93 31.50 11.99
C ILE A 615 -5.37 32.01 12.05
N TYR A 616 -6.03 32.10 10.90
CA TYR A 616 -7.39 32.61 10.74
C TYR A 616 -8.33 31.53 10.22
N LEU A 617 -9.48 31.37 10.88
CA LEU A 617 -10.58 30.52 10.45
C LEU A 617 -11.80 31.36 10.04
N TYR A 618 -12.72 30.72 9.32
CA TYR A 618 -14.03 31.29 9.05
C TYR A 618 -14.89 31.25 10.31
N GLN A 619 -15.73 32.27 10.42
CA GLN A 619 -16.66 32.43 11.52
C GLN A 619 -18.09 32.31 11.00
N THR A 620 -18.80 31.33 11.51
CA THR A 620 -20.25 31.23 11.37
C THR A 620 -20.91 32.22 12.33
N LYS A 621 -21.79 33.08 11.82
CA LYS A 621 -22.71 33.86 12.64
C LYS A 621 -24.14 33.74 12.16
N ILE A 622 -25.07 33.77 13.11
CA ILE A 622 -26.49 33.91 12.82
C ILE A 622 -26.83 35.40 12.89
N GLN A 623 -27.26 35.97 11.77
CA GLN A 623 -27.80 37.33 11.70
C GLN A 623 -29.21 37.27 11.15
N TRP A 624 -30.17 37.86 11.87
CA TRP A 624 -31.58 37.90 11.45
C TRP A 624 -32.17 36.52 11.11
N ARG A 625 -31.81 35.48 11.89
CA ARG A 625 -32.19 34.07 11.66
C ARG A 625 -31.73 33.49 10.31
N ARG A 626 -30.62 33.99 9.76
CA ARG A 626 -29.92 33.41 8.60
C ARG A 626 -28.46 33.14 8.94
N LEU A 627 -27.90 32.09 8.35
CA LEU A 627 -26.47 31.79 8.42
C LEU A 627 -25.68 32.79 7.58
N VAL A 628 -24.66 33.38 8.18
CA VAL A 628 -23.73 34.31 7.52
C VAL A 628 -22.31 33.87 7.84
N LEU A 629 -21.50 33.72 6.78
CA LEU A 629 -20.07 33.44 6.90
C LEU A 629 -19.30 34.77 6.99
N LYS A 630 -18.53 34.95 8.06
CA LYS A 630 -17.58 36.07 8.20
C LYS A 630 -16.14 35.55 8.16
N ARG A 631 -15.25 36.32 7.54
CA ARG A 631 -13.81 36.03 7.51
C ARG A 631 -13.11 36.49 8.79
N GLY A 632 -12.03 35.79 9.14
CA GLY A 632 -10.96 36.35 9.97
C GLY A 632 -11.09 36.15 11.47
N TYR A 633 -11.61 35.01 11.93
CA TYR A 633 -11.45 34.67 13.35
C TYR A 633 -10.02 34.19 13.61
N ARG A 634 -9.23 34.99 14.33
CA ARG A 634 -7.87 34.62 14.74
C ARG A 634 -7.93 33.57 15.84
N LEU A 635 -7.32 32.41 15.62
CA LEU A 635 -7.14 31.40 16.66
C LEU A 635 -6.20 31.95 17.75
N PRO A 636 -6.53 31.78 19.03
CA PRO A 636 -5.62 32.11 20.12
C PRO A 636 -4.40 31.18 20.10
N GLU A 637 -3.24 31.71 20.55
CA GLU A 637 -1.97 30.97 20.62
C GLU A 637 -2.05 29.76 21.55
#